data_AF-W0E7X6-F1
#
_entry.id   AF-W0E7X6-F1
#
_cell.length_a   1.000
_cell.length_b   1.000
_cell.length_c   1.000
_cell.angle_alpha   90.00
_cell.angle_beta   90.00
_cell.angle_gamma   90.00
#
_symmetry.space_group_name_H-M   'P 1'
#
loop_
_entity.id
_entity.type
_entity.pdbx_description
1 polymer ?
#
loop_
_entity_poly.entity_id
_entity_poly.type
_entity_poly.pdbx_seq_one_letter_code
_entity_poly.pdbx_strand_id
1 'polypeptide(L)'
;MCLDTASAITGLTKRTLWRYIQDGRLHAIREGRGRRTSVPLAEVLALTDRVLDAEARALVLAADRGDAEAQCDLALRLLELERLGSAREWFARSARAGYADAMCWLARDLLVGRCGERDDAGGVLWLSQAAACGSPLAEALLIELHGAVCRKARAAADLETLETRLDAVERELLLRALNETGEAAAADTDGEGDIDRVATSPTEEV
;
A
#
# COMPACT_ATOMS: atom_id res chain seq x y z
N MET A 1 -0.88 -16.53 12.08
CA MET A 1 -0.02 -15.43 11.58
C MET A 1 1.38 -15.55 12.14
N CYS A 2 2.41 -14.98 11.52
CA CYS A 2 3.74 -14.89 12.10
C CYS A 2 3.87 -13.81 13.20
N LEU A 3 4.92 -13.90 14.02
CA LEU A 3 5.18 -12.93 15.09
C LEU A 3 5.46 -11.51 14.59
N ASP A 4 5.93 -11.36 13.36
CA ASP A 4 6.16 -10.02 12.76
C ASP A 4 4.82 -9.33 12.52
N THR A 5 3.85 -10.05 11.98
CA THR A 5 2.48 -9.57 11.77
C THR A 5 1.80 -9.27 13.08
N ALA A 6 1.90 -10.17 14.07
CA ALA A 6 1.37 -9.92 15.40
C ALA A 6 1.97 -8.65 16.00
N SER A 7 3.29 -8.48 15.91
CA SER A 7 3.97 -7.27 16.38
C SER A 7 3.46 -6.04 15.64
N ALA A 8 3.36 -6.13 14.31
CA ALA A 8 2.92 -5.04 13.46
C ALA A 8 1.47 -4.63 13.67
N ILE A 9 0.54 -5.49 14.05
CA ILE A 9 -0.85 -5.08 14.30
C ILE A 9 -1.09 -4.66 15.75
N THR A 10 -0.33 -5.19 16.71
CA THR A 10 -0.55 -4.93 18.14
C THR A 10 0.28 -3.80 18.73
N GLY A 11 1.46 -3.52 18.17
CA GLY A 11 2.43 -2.61 18.77
C GLY A 11 3.34 -3.30 19.79
N LEU A 12 3.05 -4.55 20.13
CA LEU A 12 3.89 -5.34 21.02
C LEU A 12 5.19 -5.73 20.33
N THR A 13 6.28 -5.72 21.07
CA THR A 13 7.56 -6.23 20.57
C THR A 13 7.50 -7.75 20.40
N LYS A 14 8.31 -8.30 19.48
CA LYS A 14 8.46 -9.76 19.34
C LYS A 14 8.91 -10.43 20.65
N ARG A 15 9.72 -9.74 21.47
CA ARG A 15 10.12 -10.22 22.80
C ARG A 15 8.92 -10.38 23.74
N THR A 16 8.01 -9.41 23.74
CA THR A 16 6.77 -9.48 24.52
C THR A 16 5.89 -10.64 24.07
N LEU A 17 5.73 -10.83 22.76
CA LEU A 17 4.97 -11.95 22.19
C LEU A 17 5.58 -13.30 22.56
N TRP A 18 6.91 -13.41 22.51
CA TRP A 18 7.63 -14.60 22.97
C TRP A 18 7.43 -14.87 24.46
N ARG A 19 7.41 -13.84 25.29
CA ARG A 19 7.08 -13.98 26.72
C ARG A 19 5.65 -14.50 26.91
N TYR A 20 4.68 -14.00 26.17
CA TYR A 20 3.30 -14.52 26.23
C TYR A 20 3.20 -15.98 25.81
N ILE A 21 4.02 -16.42 24.85
CA ILE A 21 4.14 -17.83 24.49
C ILE A 21 4.73 -18.65 25.65
N GLN A 22 5.79 -18.15 26.30
CA GLN A 22 6.43 -18.83 27.43
C GLN A 22 5.51 -18.93 28.66
N ASP A 23 4.74 -17.88 28.92
CA ASP A 23 3.79 -17.80 30.04
C ASP A 23 2.47 -18.56 29.77
N GLY A 24 2.31 -19.18 28.60
CA GLY A 24 1.10 -19.92 28.21
C GLY A 24 -0.11 -19.04 27.86
N ARG A 25 0.10 -17.73 27.69
CA ARG A 25 -0.95 -16.76 27.33
C ARG A 25 -1.22 -16.69 25.82
N LEU A 26 -0.31 -17.21 25.00
CA LEU A 26 -0.42 -17.25 23.54
C LEU A 26 0.08 -18.60 23.02
N HIS A 27 -0.72 -19.27 22.21
CA HIS A 27 -0.36 -20.57 21.68
C HIS A 27 0.53 -20.43 20.44
N ALA A 28 1.72 -20.99 20.52
CA ALA A 28 2.63 -21.11 19.38
C ALA A 28 2.28 -22.34 18.54
N ILE A 29 1.94 -22.11 17.29
CA ILE A 29 1.79 -23.13 16.26
C ILE A 29 3.15 -23.23 15.53
N ARG A 30 3.69 -24.45 15.46
CA ARG A 30 4.98 -24.74 14.79
C ARG A 30 4.72 -25.65 13.60
N GLU A 31 4.56 -25.06 12.42
CA GLU A 31 4.31 -25.82 11.19
C GLU A 31 5.62 -26.18 10.47
N GLY A 32 5.80 -27.47 10.15
CA GLY A 32 6.67 -27.98 9.08
C GLY A 32 8.18 -27.70 9.17
N ARG A 33 8.95 -28.38 8.30
CA ARG A 33 10.43 -28.25 8.19
C ARG A 33 10.81 -26.87 7.63
N GLY A 34 10.81 -25.87 8.51
CA GLY A 34 11.11 -24.46 8.19
C GLY A 34 10.77 -23.45 9.30
N ARG A 35 10.15 -23.89 10.41
CA ARG A 35 10.10 -23.25 11.74
C ARG A 35 9.88 -21.72 11.79
N ARG A 36 8.91 -21.17 11.05
CA ARG A 36 8.36 -19.85 11.41
C ARG A 36 7.30 -20.07 12.48
N THR A 37 7.51 -19.56 13.69
CA THR A 37 6.50 -19.60 14.75
C THR A 37 5.30 -18.78 14.33
N SER A 38 4.12 -19.40 14.30
CA SER A 38 2.86 -18.72 14.08
C SER A 38 1.97 -18.75 15.32
N VAL A 39 1.06 -17.78 15.41
CA VAL A 39 0.12 -17.62 16.52
C VAL A 39 -1.29 -17.32 15.96
N PRO A 40 -2.37 -17.73 16.64
CA PRO A 40 -3.74 -17.41 16.21
C PRO A 40 -4.03 -15.91 16.30
N LEU A 41 -4.66 -15.34 15.27
CA LEU A 41 -5.06 -13.91 15.27
C LEU A 41 -6.01 -13.58 16.43
N ALA A 42 -6.98 -14.45 16.70
CA ALA A 42 -7.95 -14.24 17.77
C ALA A 42 -7.29 -14.08 19.15
N GLU A 43 -6.29 -14.90 19.46
CA GLU A 43 -5.57 -14.82 20.73
C GLU A 43 -4.73 -13.55 20.83
N VAL A 44 -4.06 -13.16 19.74
CA VAL A 44 -3.29 -11.92 19.68
C VAL A 44 -4.18 -10.69 19.92
N LEU A 45 -5.36 -10.64 19.28
CA LEU A 45 -6.31 -9.54 19.43
C LEU A 45 -6.87 -9.47 20.86
N ALA A 46 -7.24 -10.62 21.45
CA ALA A 46 -7.74 -10.71 22.82
C ALA A 46 -6.73 -10.17 23.86
N LEU A 47 -5.43 -10.24 23.58
CA LEU A 47 -4.38 -9.70 24.46
C LEU A 47 -4.21 -8.17 24.38
N THR A 48 -4.83 -7.52 23.40
CA THR A 48 -4.66 -6.07 23.14
C THR A 48 -5.95 -5.26 23.21
N ASP A 49 -7.07 -5.92 23.54
CA ASP A 49 -8.41 -5.32 23.53
C ASP A 49 -8.77 -4.64 22.19
N ARG A 50 -8.13 -5.07 21.09
CA ARG A 50 -8.38 -4.55 19.75
C ARG A 50 -9.39 -5.43 19.04
N VAL A 51 -10.43 -4.81 18.51
CA VAL A 51 -11.37 -5.46 17.60
C VAL A 51 -11.04 -5.02 16.19
N LEU A 52 -10.66 -5.98 15.35
CA LEU A 52 -10.63 -5.79 13.90
C LEU A 52 -11.98 -6.25 13.33
N ASP A 53 -12.52 -5.55 12.36
CA ASP A 53 -13.66 -6.03 11.58
C ASP A 53 -13.25 -7.19 10.64
N ALA A 54 -14.19 -7.71 9.87
CA ALA A 54 -13.93 -8.84 8.97
C ALA A 54 -12.91 -8.49 7.88
N GLU A 55 -12.97 -7.27 7.36
CA GLU A 55 -12.12 -6.80 6.26
C GLU A 55 -10.69 -6.61 6.71
N ALA A 56 -10.47 -5.92 7.83
CA ALA A 56 -9.15 -5.76 8.44
C ALA A 56 -8.53 -7.10 8.84
N ARG A 57 -9.33 -8.08 9.29
CA ARG A 57 -8.83 -9.45 9.55
C ARG A 57 -8.39 -10.13 8.25
N ALA A 58 -9.18 -10.03 7.18
CA ALA A 58 -8.85 -10.60 5.89
C ALA A 58 -7.56 -10.01 5.33
N LEU A 59 -7.43 -8.68 5.38
CA LEU A 59 -6.23 -7.94 5.00
C LEU A 59 -4.98 -8.43 5.75
N VAL A 60 -5.05 -8.47 7.09
CA VAL A 60 -3.92 -8.91 7.93
C VAL A 60 -3.48 -10.35 7.60
N LEU A 61 -4.44 -11.24 7.34
CA LEU A 61 -4.14 -12.63 6.99
C LEU A 61 -3.59 -12.77 5.58
N ALA A 62 -4.07 -12.00 4.60
CA ALA A 62 -3.53 -11.97 3.25
C ALA A 62 -2.09 -11.45 3.25
N ALA A 63 -1.84 -10.32 3.93
CA ALA A 63 -0.52 -9.73 4.08
C ALA A 63 0.49 -10.71 4.74
N ASP A 64 0.06 -11.43 5.78
CA ASP A 64 0.88 -12.44 6.47
C ASP A 64 1.27 -13.61 5.55
N ARG A 65 0.43 -13.96 4.58
CA ARG A 65 0.68 -15.04 3.62
C ARG A 65 1.60 -14.64 2.48
N GLY A 66 1.95 -13.35 2.34
CA GLY A 66 2.84 -12.89 1.30
C GLY A 66 2.15 -12.13 0.16
N ASP A 67 0.85 -11.88 0.25
CA ASP A 67 0.13 -11.13 -0.79
C ASP A 67 0.66 -9.70 -0.87
N ALA A 68 1.14 -9.31 -2.05
CA ALA A 68 1.93 -8.09 -2.21
C ALA A 68 1.08 -6.82 -2.06
N GLU A 69 -0.13 -6.83 -2.63
CA GLU A 69 -1.09 -5.73 -2.51
C GLU A 69 -1.57 -5.58 -1.06
N ALA A 70 -1.98 -6.69 -0.42
CA ALA A 70 -2.37 -6.67 0.99
C ALA A 70 -1.23 -6.23 1.93
N GLN A 71 0.03 -6.52 1.60
CA GLN A 71 1.18 -6.00 2.34
C GLN A 71 1.32 -4.49 2.21
N CYS A 72 1.05 -3.92 1.03
CA CYS A 72 1.03 -2.49 0.80
C CYS A 72 -0.10 -1.82 1.58
N ASP A 73 -1.31 -2.37 1.49
CA ASP A 73 -2.48 -1.86 2.20
C ASP A 73 -2.31 -1.92 3.72
N LEU A 74 -1.77 -3.02 4.23
CA LEU A 74 -1.42 -3.10 5.66
C LEU A 74 -0.39 -2.04 6.03
N ALA A 75 0.60 -1.76 5.17
CA ALA A 75 1.59 -0.72 5.43
C ALA A 75 0.96 0.69 5.48
N LEU A 76 0.00 0.99 4.60
CA LEU A 76 -0.77 2.23 4.63
C LEU A 76 -1.55 2.36 5.95
N ARG A 77 -2.25 1.31 6.40
CA ARG A 77 -2.93 1.30 7.71
C ARG A 77 -1.95 1.52 8.87
N LEU A 78 -0.73 1.03 8.77
CA LEU A 78 0.30 1.24 9.79
C LEU A 78 0.81 2.67 9.81
N LEU A 79 0.86 3.36 8.66
CA LEU A 79 1.15 4.81 8.62
C LEU A 79 0.06 5.63 9.27
N GLU A 80 -1.22 5.32 9.02
CA GLU A 80 -2.36 5.98 9.65
C GLU A 80 -2.31 5.87 11.18
N LEU A 81 -1.76 4.76 11.70
CA LEU A 81 -1.53 4.53 13.12
C LEU A 81 -0.19 5.11 13.64
N GLU A 82 0.52 5.89 12.83
CA GLU A 82 1.84 6.48 13.12
C GLU A 82 2.94 5.45 13.44
N ARG A 83 2.81 4.23 12.93
CA ARG A 83 3.74 3.12 13.18
C ARG A 83 4.81 3.04 12.09
N LEU A 84 5.52 4.14 11.90
CA LEU A 84 6.39 4.41 10.76
C LEU A 84 7.39 3.27 10.48
N GLY A 85 8.10 2.79 11.49
CA GLY A 85 9.08 1.71 11.32
C GLY A 85 8.45 0.37 10.92
N SER A 86 7.23 0.08 11.40
CA SER A 86 6.48 -1.09 10.94
C SER A 86 5.99 -0.89 9.51
N ALA A 87 5.40 0.26 9.20
CA ALA A 87 4.93 0.58 7.86
C ALA A 87 6.04 0.43 6.81
N ARG A 88 7.21 1.04 7.03
CA ARG A 88 8.37 0.93 6.12
C ARG A 88 8.78 -0.52 5.87
N GLU A 89 8.80 -1.35 6.90
CA GLU A 89 9.10 -2.78 6.77
C GLU A 89 8.06 -3.52 5.93
N TRP A 90 6.77 -3.19 6.07
CA TRP A 90 5.69 -3.79 5.27
C TRP A 90 5.70 -3.32 3.82
N PHE A 91 5.94 -2.04 3.56
CA PHE A 91 6.21 -1.56 2.19
C PHE A 91 7.40 -2.27 1.57
N ALA A 92 8.49 -2.46 2.33
CA ALA A 92 9.65 -3.18 1.83
C ALA A 92 9.37 -4.65 1.50
N ARG A 93 8.45 -5.32 2.23
CA ARG A 93 7.99 -6.68 1.89
C ARG A 93 7.19 -6.67 0.59
N SER A 94 6.23 -5.77 0.46
CA SER A 94 5.39 -5.62 -0.72
C SER A 94 6.22 -5.28 -1.97
N ALA A 95 7.16 -4.34 -1.85
CA ALA A 95 8.10 -3.96 -2.91
C ALA A 95 8.96 -5.15 -3.36
N ARG A 96 9.51 -5.93 -2.42
CA ARG A 96 10.25 -7.17 -2.75
C ARG A 96 9.39 -8.25 -3.41
N ALA A 97 8.09 -8.25 -3.12
CA ALA A 97 7.12 -9.15 -3.75
C ALA A 97 6.66 -8.68 -5.15
N GLY A 98 7.15 -7.53 -5.63
CA GLY A 98 6.90 -7.06 -6.99
C GLY A 98 5.80 -6.00 -7.11
N TYR A 99 5.26 -5.48 -6.01
CA TYR A 99 4.17 -4.50 -6.07
C TYR A 99 4.70 -3.08 -6.34
N ALA A 100 4.36 -2.52 -7.49
CA ALA A 100 4.96 -1.29 -7.98
C ALA A 100 4.63 -0.06 -7.10
N ASP A 101 3.42 0.05 -6.54
CA ASP A 101 3.08 1.18 -5.68
C ASP A 101 3.88 1.16 -4.37
N ALA A 102 4.12 -0.02 -3.81
CA ALA A 102 4.98 -0.15 -2.64
C ALA A 102 6.45 0.16 -2.95
N MET A 103 6.93 -0.15 -4.16
CA MET A 103 8.24 0.28 -4.62
C MET A 103 8.33 1.81 -4.73
N CYS A 104 7.32 2.47 -5.29
CA CYS A 104 7.22 3.93 -5.35
C CYS A 104 7.25 4.56 -3.96
N TRP A 105 6.43 4.03 -3.04
CA TRP A 105 6.37 4.51 -1.67
C TRP A 105 7.74 4.35 -0.98
N LEU A 106 8.35 3.17 -1.07
CA LEU A 106 9.64 2.90 -0.44
C LEU A 106 10.75 3.75 -1.07
N ALA A 107 10.72 3.96 -2.38
CA ALA A 107 11.65 4.83 -3.07
C ALA A 107 11.60 6.26 -2.52
N ARG A 108 10.40 6.83 -2.37
CA ARG A 108 10.21 8.18 -1.82
C ARG A 108 10.70 8.26 -0.37
N ASP A 109 10.39 7.26 0.44
CA ASP A 109 10.86 7.20 1.83
C ASP A 109 12.39 7.04 1.93
N LEU A 110 13.04 6.34 1.00
CA LEU A 110 14.49 6.25 0.92
C LEU A 110 15.13 7.56 0.43
N LEU A 111 14.48 8.31 -0.46
CA LEU A 111 14.98 9.60 -0.95
C LEU A 111 14.90 10.70 0.12
N VAL A 112 13.80 10.72 0.89
CA VAL A 112 13.49 11.79 1.86
C VAL A 112 13.87 11.40 3.30
N GLY A 113 13.76 10.11 3.67
CA GLY A 113 14.11 9.62 5.00
C GLY A 113 13.06 9.91 6.08
N ARG A 114 11.75 9.86 5.77
CA ARG A 114 10.68 10.21 6.72
C ARG A 114 10.44 9.12 7.77
N CYS A 115 10.43 7.86 7.35
CA CYS A 115 10.11 6.70 8.18
C CYS A 115 11.34 5.85 8.56
N GLY A 116 12.53 6.27 8.14
CA GLY A 116 13.80 5.58 8.39
C GLY A 116 14.96 6.30 7.72
N GLU A 117 16.13 5.66 7.70
CA GLU A 117 17.33 6.25 7.13
C GLU A 117 17.21 6.53 5.63
N ARG A 118 17.76 7.66 5.20
CA ARG A 118 17.84 8.05 3.79
C ARG A 118 18.87 7.17 3.07
N ASP A 119 18.49 6.67 1.90
CA ASP A 119 19.35 5.99 0.94
C ASP A 119 18.98 6.47 -0.47
N ASP A 120 19.72 7.47 -0.91
CA ASP A 120 19.50 8.17 -2.17
C ASP A 120 19.66 7.24 -3.40
N ALA A 121 20.59 6.29 -3.32
CA ALA A 121 20.84 5.31 -4.39
C ALA A 121 19.76 4.21 -4.39
N GLY A 122 19.43 3.67 -3.21
CA GLY A 122 18.36 2.70 -3.05
C GLY A 122 17.00 3.26 -3.47
N GLY A 123 16.73 4.53 -3.19
CA GLY A 123 15.49 5.20 -3.62
C GLY A 123 15.36 5.26 -5.15
N VAL A 124 16.40 5.67 -5.87
CA VAL A 124 16.43 5.64 -7.34
C VAL A 124 16.24 4.22 -7.88
N LEU A 125 16.87 3.23 -7.24
CA LEU A 125 16.80 1.84 -7.67
C LEU A 125 15.36 1.29 -7.60
N TRP A 126 14.69 1.45 -6.46
CA TRP A 126 13.30 1.01 -6.31
C TRP A 126 12.36 1.74 -7.27
N LEU A 127 12.58 3.03 -7.49
CA LEU A 127 11.77 3.79 -8.44
C LEU A 127 12.00 3.31 -9.88
N SER A 128 13.24 2.98 -10.25
CA SER A 128 13.58 2.40 -11.55
C SER A 128 12.92 1.04 -11.76
N GLN A 129 12.85 0.22 -10.71
CA GLN A 129 12.15 -1.07 -10.74
C GLN A 129 10.64 -0.89 -10.90
N ALA A 130 10.03 0.05 -10.18
CA ALA A 130 8.62 0.37 -10.30
C ALA A 130 8.25 0.85 -11.71
N ALA A 131 9.10 1.67 -12.32
CA ALA A 131 8.94 2.11 -13.71
C ALA A 131 9.07 0.95 -14.70
N ALA A 132 10.01 0.03 -14.48
CA ALA A 132 10.15 -1.18 -15.29
C ALA A 132 8.93 -2.12 -15.18
N CYS A 133 8.18 -2.05 -14.06
CA CYS A 133 6.89 -2.70 -13.88
C CYS A 133 5.70 -1.93 -14.50
N GLY A 134 5.95 -0.81 -15.19
CA GLY A 134 4.94 -0.03 -15.88
C GLY A 134 4.16 0.96 -15.00
N SER A 135 4.70 1.35 -13.83
CA SER A 135 4.06 2.36 -12.97
C SER A 135 4.20 3.77 -13.57
N PRO A 136 3.10 4.44 -13.96
CA PRO A 136 3.16 5.81 -14.48
C PRO A 136 3.69 6.81 -13.46
N LEU A 137 3.38 6.59 -12.18
CA LEU A 137 3.91 7.37 -11.07
C LEU A 137 5.43 7.25 -10.98
N ALA A 138 5.97 6.04 -11.07
CA ALA A 138 7.41 5.83 -11.02
C ALA A 138 8.15 6.51 -12.17
N GLU A 139 7.61 6.42 -13.39
CA GLU A 139 8.18 7.07 -14.57
C GLU A 139 8.21 8.60 -14.40
N ALA A 140 7.10 9.19 -13.98
CA ALA A 140 7.02 10.64 -13.77
C ALA A 140 7.97 11.12 -12.66
N LEU A 141 8.04 10.37 -11.55
CA LEU A 141 8.95 10.69 -10.45
C LEU A 141 10.41 10.56 -10.89
N LEU A 142 10.79 9.58 -11.74
CA LEU A 142 12.15 9.49 -12.28
C LEU A 142 12.50 10.68 -13.17
N ILE A 143 11.57 11.14 -14.01
CA ILE A 143 11.77 12.32 -14.86
C ILE A 143 12.04 13.55 -13.97
N GLU A 144 11.19 13.75 -12.96
CA GLU A 144 11.35 14.85 -12.00
C GLU A 144 12.68 14.77 -11.26
N LEU A 145 13.05 13.56 -10.81
CA LEU A 145 14.27 13.28 -10.06
C LEU A 145 15.54 13.57 -10.87
N HIS A 146 15.52 13.32 -12.18
CA HIS A 146 16.59 13.67 -13.11
C HIS A 146 16.61 15.17 -13.47
N GLY A 147 15.55 15.91 -13.16
CA GLY A 147 15.43 17.34 -13.36
C GLY A 147 16.48 18.14 -12.57
N ALA A 148 16.82 19.33 -13.09
CA ALA A 148 17.88 20.16 -12.50
C ALA A 148 17.58 20.57 -11.04
N VAL A 149 16.31 20.78 -10.70
CA VAL A 149 15.87 21.17 -9.34
C VAL A 149 16.11 20.01 -8.36
N CYS A 150 15.55 18.83 -8.61
CA CYS A 150 15.72 17.68 -7.72
C CYS A 150 17.16 17.19 -7.64
N ARG A 151 17.96 17.25 -8.72
CA ARG A 151 19.40 16.93 -8.65
C ARG A 151 20.16 17.87 -7.72
N LYS A 152 19.89 19.18 -7.80
CA LYS A 152 20.51 20.17 -6.89
C LYS A 152 20.04 19.96 -5.46
N ALA A 153 18.74 19.75 -5.26
CA ALA A 153 18.16 19.51 -3.94
C ALA A 153 18.77 18.26 -3.28
N ARG A 154 18.92 17.15 -4.01
CA ARG A 154 19.56 15.93 -3.52
C ARG A 154 21.02 16.12 -3.14
N ALA A 155 21.79 16.83 -3.98
CA ALA A 155 23.21 17.12 -3.74
C ALA A 155 23.42 18.06 -2.54
N ALA A 156 22.52 19.03 -2.36
CA ALA A 156 22.52 19.95 -1.21
C ALA A 156 21.85 19.36 0.05
N ALA A 157 21.28 18.16 -0.03
CA ALA A 157 20.41 17.57 0.99
C ALA A 157 19.24 18.49 1.42
N ASP A 158 18.72 19.27 0.47
CA ASP A 158 17.49 20.05 0.62
C ASP A 158 16.27 19.15 0.42
N LEU A 159 15.83 18.53 1.52
CA LEU A 159 14.76 17.55 1.53
C LEU A 159 13.39 18.19 1.36
N GLU A 160 13.20 19.42 1.81
CA GLU A 160 11.93 20.15 1.70
C GLU A 160 11.60 20.45 0.23
N THR A 161 12.58 20.97 -0.52
CA THR A 161 12.41 21.17 -1.96
C THR A 161 12.19 19.85 -2.68
N LEU A 162 12.96 18.80 -2.34
CA LEU A 162 12.81 17.49 -2.96
C LEU A 162 11.40 16.94 -2.74
N GLU A 163 10.95 16.90 -1.49
CA GLU A 163 9.63 16.40 -1.13
C GLU A 163 8.50 17.17 -1.80
N THR A 164 8.57 18.51 -1.78
CA THR A 164 7.56 19.37 -2.43
C THR A 164 7.44 19.07 -3.93
N ARG A 165 8.56 18.82 -4.61
CA ARG A 165 8.57 18.49 -6.05
C ARG A 165 7.97 17.11 -6.31
N LEU A 166 8.31 16.10 -5.51
CA LEU A 166 7.75 14.76 -5.66
C LEU A 166 6.23 14.75 -5.39
N ASP A 167 5.78 15.47 -4.36
CA ASP A 167 4.34 15.59 -4.02
C ASP A 167 3.54 16.32 -5.12
N ALA A 168 4.18 17.28 -5.81
CA ALA A 168 3.56 17.96 -6.94
C ALA A 168 3.30 17.00 -8.12
N VAL A 169 4.25 16.12 -8.43
CA VAL A 169 4.12 15.11 -9.48
C VAL A 169 2.99 14.13 -9.16
N GLU A 170 2.96 13.61 -7.93
CA GLU A 170 1.92 12.68 -7.50
C GLU A 170 0.53 13.32 -7.59
N ARG A 171 0.37 14.55 -7.07
CA ARG A 171 -0.89 15.29 -7.15
C ARG A 171 -1.35 15.50 -8.59
N GLU A 172 -0.43 15.88 -9.48
CA GLU A 172 -0.76 16.09 -10.89
C GLU A 172 -1.25 14.80 -11.55
N LEU A 173 -0.60 13.67 -11.30
CA LEU A 173 -1.02 12.38 -11.84
C LEU A 173 -2.38 11.93 -11.29
N LEU A 174 -2.63 12.10 -9.99
CA LEU A 174 -3.93 11.79 -9.39
C LEU A 174 -5.05 12.62 -10.02
N LEU A 175 -4.82 13.93 -10.24
CA LEU A 175 -5.81 14.80 -10.89
C LEU A 175 -6.09 14.38 -12.33
N ARG A 176 -5.06 13.98 -13.09
CA ARG A 176 -5.24 13.47 -14.46
C ARG A 176 -6.07 12.19 -14.46
N ALA A 177 -5.73 11.22 -13.62
CA ALA A 177 -6.47 9.97 -13.51
C ALA A 177 -7.95 10.20 -13.12
N LEU A 178 -8.21 11.12 -12.18
CA LEU A 178 -9.58 11.47 -11.78
C LEU A 178 -10.38 12.07 -12.95
N ASN A 179 -9.79 13.00 -13.71
CA ASN A 179 -10.45 13.60 -14.86
C ASN A 179 -10.75 12.57 -15.95
N GLU A 180 -9.81 11.67 -16.26
CA GLU A 180 -10.01 10.59 -17.23
C GLU A 180 -11.17 9.66 -16.83
N THR A 181 -11.28 9.31 -15.54
CA THR A 181 -12.42 8.50 -15.05
C THR A 181 -13.76 9.24 -15.09
N GLY A 182 -13.76 10.56 -14.86
CA GLY A 182 -14.95 11.40 -14.94
C GLY A 182 -15.45 11.58 -16.38
N GLU A 183 -14.53 11.71 -17.34
CA GLU A 183 -14.86 11.77 -18.77
C GLU A 183 -15.38 10.44 -19.30
N ALA A 184 -14.80 9.32 -18.89
CA ALA A 184 -15.29 7.98 -19.24
C ALA A 184 -16.72 7.73 -18.72
N ALA A 185 -17.00 8.10 -17.46
CA ALA A 185 -18.33 7.95 -16.88
C ALA A 185 -19.39 8.86 -17.55
N ALA A 186 -19.00 10.02 -18.08
CA ALA A 186 -19.91 10.91 -18.81
C ALA A 186 -20.21 10.39 -20.24
N ALA A 187 -19.24 9.78 -20.91
CA ALA A 187 -19.42 9.20 -22.25
C ALA A 187 -20.37 7.99 -22.25
N ASP A 188 -20.39 7.20 -21.17
CA ASP A 188 -21.29 6.05 -21.02
C ASP A 188 -22.77 6.47 -20.82
N THR A 189 -23.02 7.67 -20.28
CA THR A 189 -24.40 8.16 -20.06
C THR A 189 -25.08 8.72 -21.31
N ASP A 190 -24.32 9.06 -22.35
CA ASP A 190 -24.86 9.62 -23.60
C ASP A 190 -25.29 8.53 -24.62
N GLY A 191 -25.11 7.24 -24.30
CA GLY A 191 -25.44 6.10 -25.17
C GLY A 191 -26.81 5.43 -24.94
N GLU A 192 -27.55 5.78 -23.88
CA GLU A 192 -28.78 5.08 -23.48
C GLU A 192 -30.07 5.89 -23.78
N GLY A 193 -30.07 6.56 -24.93
CA GLY A 193 -31.12 7.49 -25.36
C GLY A 193 -31.69 7.21 -26.75
N ASP A 194 -31.79 5.95 -27.20
CA ASP A 194 -32.55 5.63 -28.42
C ASP A 194 -33.08 4.19 -28.43
N ILE A 195 -34.16 3.94 -27.67
CA ILE A 195 -35.09 2.84 -27.97
C ILE A 195 -36.44 3.45 -28.32
N ASP A 196 -36.56 3.75 -29.61
CA ASP A 196 -37.75 4.26 -30.25
C ASP A 196 -38.95 3.33 -30.05
N ARG A 197 -40.11 3.94 -29.79
CA ARG A 197 -41.37 3.31 -29.41
C ARG A 197 -41.93 2.49 -30.57
N VAL A 198 -41.80 1.17 -30.50
CA VAL A 198 -42.54 0.26 -31.39
C VAL A 198 -43.99 0.11 -30.93
N ALA A 199 -44.88 0.63 -31.78
CA ALA A 199 -46.21 0.14 -32.14
C ALA A 199 -47.27 -0.04 -31.02
N THR A 200 -48.15 0.96 -30.91
CA THR A 200 -49.57 0.75 -30.57
C THR A 200 -50.41 0.72 -31.84
N SER A 201 -51.12 -0.37 -32.09
CA SER A 201 -52.35 -0.48 -32.92
C SER A 201 -52.88 -1.92 -32.87
N PRO A 202 -54.16 -2.20 -33.12
CA PRO A 202 -55.38 -1.48 -32.71
C PRO A 202 -56.40 -2.45 -32.05
N THR A 203 -57.35 -1.91 -31.28
CA THR A 203 -58.55 -2.63 -30.86
C THR A 203 -59.75 -1.78 -31.25
N GLU A 204 -60.51 -2.19 -32.26
CA GLU A 204 -61.91 -1.77 -32.37
C GLU A 204 -62.74 -2.85 -33.05
N GLU A 205 -63.81 -3.18 -32.34
CA GLU A 205 -64.83 -4.19 -32.58
C GLU A 205 -66.02 -3.59 -33.36
N VAL A 206 -66.72 -4.47 -34.08
CA VAL A 206 -68.04 -4.36 -34.75
C VAL A 206 -68.07 -3.79 -36.17
#